data_AF-A0A3T0N0Z5-F1
#
_entry.id   AF-A0A3T0N0Z5-F1
#
_cell.length_a   1.000
_cell.length_b   1.000
_cell.length_c   1.000
_cell.angle_alpha   90.00
_cell.angle_beta   90.00
_cell.angle_gamma   90.00
#
_symmetry.space_group_name_H-M   'P 1'
#
loop_
_entity.id
_entity.type
_entity.pdbx_description
1 polymer ?
#
loop_
_entity_poly.entity_id
_entity_poly.type
_entity_poly.pdbx_seq_one_letter_code
_entity_poly.pdbx_strand_id
1 'polypeptide(L)'
;MQVIVHTGAHATEEDRLLKSLLRNKEDFSKNGVAVPGPGKYRSLLKDCFAALKAGEPASNSRDVLWDAILDEENADRVVLSNPHFFGSQRSALEGDLLYPEAVQRMQYLQQLFPYDQIEIFMGLRNPAGFLPALLEKASPQRVRDVRKQTNPRHLRWSEMMERLRQAVPDIAITVWCYEDMPMIWGQILRDMAGIEPHERLEGELDLLATILSDEGITRLRTYLAAHGDLSEIQKRRVYAAFLDKFALEDALEEELDLAGWTDELVEDLTEIYDQDMYHLQRIPGVTLIAP
;
A
#
# COMPACT_ATOMS: atom_id res chain seq x y z
N MET A 1 14.90 4.38 15.49
CA MET A 1 14.28 5.13 14.38
C MET A 1 12.97 4.44 14.02
N GLN A 2 11.99 5.16 13.47
CA GLN A 2 10.77 4.55 12.93
C GLN A 2 10.97 4.23 11.45
N VAL A 3 10.61 3.02 11.03
CA VAL A 3 10.81 2.53 9.66
C VAL A 3 9.47 2.12 9.10
N ILE A 4 8.91 3.00 8.27
CA ILE A 4 7.66 2.78 7.58
C ILE A 4 7.94 1.99 6.30
N VAL A 5 7.35 0.81 6.19
CA VAL A 5 7.51 -0.08 5.04
C VAL A 5 6.20 -0.16 4.30
N HIS A 6 6.19 0.41 3.09
CA HIS A 6 5.07 0.25 2.19
C HIS A 6 5.29 -0.95 1.27
N THR A 7 4.43 -1.97 1.43
CA THR A 7 4.66 -3.32 0.90
C THR A 7 3.84 -3.68 -0.33
N GLY A 8 3.03 -2.75 -0.85
CA GLY A 8 2.07 -2.98 -1.93
C GLY A 8 0.62 -2.90 -1.41
N ALA A 9 -0.33 -3.70 -1.91
CA ALA A 9 -0.22 -4.85 -2.82
C ALA A 9 0.28 -4.52 -4.25
N HIS A 10 0.47 -5.54 -5.08
CA HIS A 10 0.61 -5.34 -6.53
C HIS A 10 -0.71 -4.83 -7.11
N ALA A 11 -0.59 -4.10 -8.22
CA ALA A 11 -1.73 -3.55 -8.94
C ALA A 11 -2.62 -2.63 -8.08
N THR A 12 -2.02 -1.87 -7.17
CA THR A 12 -2.68 -0.80 -6.41
C THR A 12 -2.05 0.55 -6.77
N GLU A 13 -1.21 1.11 -5.90
CA GLU A 13 -0.59 2.43 -6.05
C GLU A 13 0.79 2.43 -6.71
N GLU A 14 1.42 1.26 -6.86
CA GLU A 14 2.77 1.09 -7.42
C GLU A 14 3.75 2.18 -6.90
N ASP A 15 4.35 2.97 -7.80
CA ASP A 15 5.25 4.08 -7.46
C ASP A 15 4.53 5.42 -7.24
N ARG A 16 3.20 5.51 -7.41
CA ARG A 16 2.46 6.78 -7.25
C ARG A 16 2.54 7.32 -5.82
N LEU A 17 2.44 6.41 -4.85
CA LEU A 17 2.56 6.76 -3.43
C LEU A 17 3.95 7.31 -3.12
N LEU A 18 4.99 6.61 -3.56
CA LEU A 18 6.38 7.06 -3.38
C LEU A 18 6.64 8.41 -4.07
N LYS A 19 6.13 8.60 -5.30
CA LYS A 19 6.25 9.87 -6.02
C LYS A 19 5.59 11.02 -5.25
N SER A 20 4.45 10.79 -4.62
CA SER A 20 3.73 11.82 -3.84
C SER A 20 4.47 12.16 -2.55
N LEU A 21 5.04 11.16 -1.86
CA LEU A 21 5.91 11.39 -0.71
C LEU A 21 7.17 12.16 -1.10
N LEU A 22 7.81 11.82 -2.22
CA LEU A 22 9.03 12.48 -2.68
C LEU A 22 8.83 13.96 -3.04
N ARG A 23 7.64 14.35 -3.52
CA ARG A 23 7.31 15.76 -3.77
C ARG A 23 7.38 16.61 -2.49
N ASN A 24 7.09 15.98 -1.34
CA ASN A 24 7.05 16.65 -0.04
C ASN A 24 8.36 16.44 0.76
N LYS A 25 9.41 15.86 0.15
CA LYS A 25 10.64 15.48 0.86
C LYS A 25 11.29 16.63 1.63
N GLU A 26 11.34 17.83 1.05
CA GLU A 26 11.97 18.99 1.69
C GLU A 26 11.25 19.47 2.95
N ASP A 27 9.92 19.34 2.99
CA ASP A 27 9.13 19.69 4.18
C ASP A 27 9.18 18.57 5.22
N PHE A 28 9.15 17.32 4.77
CA PHE A 28 9.32 16.14 5.62
C PHE A 28 10.67 16.12 6.35
N SER A 29 11.76 16.48 5.67
CA SER A 29 13.09 16.47 6.27
C SER A 29 13.24 17.50 7.40
N LYS A 30 12.52 18.64 7.34
CA LYS A 30 12.47 19.63 8.43
C LYS A 30 11.84 19.06 9.71
N ASN A 31 11.02 18.03 9.58
CA ASN A 31 10.35 17.32 10.67
C ASN A 31 11.03 15.98 11.00
N GLY A 32 12.26 15.74 10.52
CA GLY A 32 13.01 14.52 10.81
C GLY A 32 12.53 13.29 10.03
N VAL A 33 11.80 13.47 8.93
CA VAL A 33 11.25 12.39 8.10
C VAL A 33 12.01 12.29 6.79
N ALA A 34 12.72 11.18 6.59
CA ALA A 34 13.42 10.90 5.35
C ALA A 34 12.56 10.04 4.40
N VAL A 35 12.52 10.47 3.13
CA VAL A 35 11.97 9.67 2.02
C VAL A 35 13.08 9.42 1.00
N PRO A 36 13.89 8.36 1.17
CA PRO A 36 14.96 8.03 0.25
C PRO A 36 14.44 7.69 -1.14
N GLY A 37 15.21 8.03 -2.18
CA GLY A 37 14.91 7.57 -3.53
C GLY A 37 15.00 6.04 -3.63
N PRO A 38 14.16 5.37 -4.45
CA PRO A 38 14.06 3.91 -4.48
C PRO A 38 15.37 3.20 -4.84
N GLY A 39 16.23 3.85 -5.63
CA GLY A 39 17.56 3.34 -5.99
C GLY A 39 18.52 3.20 -4.82
N LYS A 40 18.28 3.87 -3.69
CA LYS A 40 19.15 3.80 -2.49
C LYS A 40 18.92 2.53 -1.67
N TYR A 41 17.71 1.98 -1.66
CA TYR A 41 17.36 0.87 -0.77
C TYR A 41 16.80 -0.38 -1.46
N ARG A 42 16.14 -0.29 -2.62
CA ARG A 42 15.42 -1.46 -3.19
C ARG A 42 16.35 -2.63 -3.54
N SER A 43 17.47 -2.36 -4.24
CA SER A 43 18.47 -3.39 -4.55
C SER A 43 19.24 -3.83 -3.31
N LEU A 44 19.63 -2.87 -2.47
CA LEU A 44 20.37 -3.12 -1.24
C LEU A 44 19.61 -4.08 -0.30
N LEU A 45 18.34 -3.80 0.00
CA LEU A 45 17.52 -4.68 0.84
C LEU A 45 17.30 -6.06 0.19
N LYS A 46 17.14 -6.11 -1.13
CA LYS A 46 17.02 -7.38 -1.86
C LYS A 46 18.28 -8.24 -1.67
N ASP A 47 19.46 -7.64 -1.80
CA ASP A 47 20.74 -8.34 -1.65
C ASP A 47 20.97 -8.78 -0.20
N CYS A 48 20.61 -7.93 0.77
CA CYS A 48 20.64 -8.28 2.19
C CYS A 48 19.70 -9.43 2.53
N PHE A 49 18.47 -9.45 2.00
CA PHE A 49 17.56 -10.58 2.17
C PHE A 49 18.10 -11.87 1.55
N ALA A 50 18.79 -11.78 0.41
CA ALA A 50 19.44 -12.94 -0.20
C ALA A 50 20.62 -13.45 0.66
N ALA A 51 21.41 -12.56 1.24
CA ALA A 51 22.50 -12.90 2.16
C ALA A 51 21.99 -13.52 3.46
N LEU A 52 20.91 -12.98 4.04
CA LEU A 52 20.26 -13.52 5.25
C LEU A 52 19.72 -14.94 5.04
N LYS A 53 19.24 -15.24 3.83
CA LYS A 53 18.84 -16.61 3.48
C LYS A 53 20.02 -17.59 3.49
N ALA A 54 21.25 -17.10 3.33
CA ALA A 54 22.47 -17.90 3.32
C ALA A 54 23.19 -17.96 4.69
N GLY A 55 22.81 -17.13 5.68
CA GLY A 55 23.41 -17.10 7.02
C GLY A 55 23.02 -15.86 7.83
N GLU A 56 23.57 -15.71 9.04
CA GLU A 56 23.28 -14.56 9.91
C GLU A 56 23.92 -13.25 9.42
N PRO A 57 23.29 -12.08 9.67
CA PRO A 57 23.85 -10.80 9.28
C PRO A 57 25.09 -10.45 10.12
N ALA A 58 26.02 -9.69 9.54
CA ALA A 58 27.15 -9.14 10.30
C ALA A 58 26.66 -8.18 11.40
N SER A 59 27.35 -8.15 12.55
CA SER A 59 26.94 -7.41 13.74
C SER A 59 26.85 -5.88 13.57
N ASN A 60 27.48 -5.31 12.54
CA ASN A 60 27.45 -3.89 12.20
C ASN A 60 26.62 -3.56 10.94
N SER A 61 25.85 -4.53 10.42
CA SER A 61 25.11 -4.38 9.15
C SER A 61 24.07 -3.27 9.18
N ARG A 62 23.43 -3.02 10.32
CA ARG A 62 22.41 -1.98 10.48
C ARG A 62 22.93 -0.59 10.17
N ASP A 63 24.03 -0.18 10.79
CA ASP A 63 24.52 1.20 10.66
C ASP A 63 25.04 1.45 9.25
N VAL A 64 25.71 0.45 8.65
CA VAL A 64 26.15 0.49 7.24
C VAL A 64 24.96 0.61 6.28
N LEU A 65 23.84 -0.07 6.57
CA LEU A 65 22.61 0.06 5.79
C LEU A 65 22.04 1.47 5.87
N TRP A 66 21.99 2.06 7.07
CA TRP A 66 21.46 3.41 7.22
C TRP A 66 22.35 4.48 6.60
N ASP A 67 23.67 4.35 6.72
CA ASP A 67 24.62 5.23 6.03
C ASP A 67 24.40 5.21 4.51
N ALA A 68 24.19 4.02 3.93
CA ALA A 68 23.94 3.86 2.50
C ALA A 68 22.56 4.38 2.06
N ILE A 69 21.52 4.20 2.87
CA ILE A 69 20.14 4.58 2.53
C ILE A 69 19.93 6.09 2.70
N LEU A 70 20.47 6.68 3.77
CA LEU A 70 20.22 8.07 4.15
C LEU A 70 21.20 9.06 3.52
N ASP A 71 22.42 8.63 3.16
CA ASP A 71 23.38 9.46 2.40
C ASP A 71 23.60 10.83 3.09
N GLU A 72 24.10 10.78 4.33
CA GLU A 72 24.37 11.92 5.23
C GLU A 72 23.12 12.62 5.84
N GLU A 73 21.91 12.16 5.53
CA GLU A 73 20.66 12.64 6.14
C GLU A 73 20.46 12.02 7.55
N ASN A 74 20.11 12.83 8.56
CA ASN A 74 19.66 12.32 9.85
C ASN A 74 18.13 12.30 9.88
N ALA A 75 17.54 11.20 10.34
CA ALA A 75 16.09 11.03 10.38
C ALA A 75 15.65 10.29 11.65
N ASP A 76 14.50 10.70 12.17
CA ASP A 76 13.77 9.99 13.23
C ASP A 76 12.79 8.97 12.64
N ARG A 77 12.32 9.23 11.41
CA ARG A 77 11.43 8.37 10.63
C ARG A 77 11.94 8.21 9.19
N VAL A 78 11.87 7.00 8.65
CA VAL A 78 12.20 6.71 7.24
C VAL A 78 11.04 6.00 6.57
N VAL A 79 10.68 6.43 5.36
CA VAL A 79 9.64 5.79 4.55
C VAL A 79 10.24 5.04 3.37
N LEU A 80 10.11 3.71 3.38
CA LEU A 80 10.62 2.80 2.35
C LEU A 80 9.45 2.16 1.60
N SER A 81 9.24 2.56 0.35
CA SER A 81 8.15 2.02 -0.49
C SER A 81 8.66 1.07 -1.56
N ASN A 82 8.16 -0.16 -1.56
CA ASN A 82 8.49 -1.15 -2.58
C ASN A 82 7.29 -2.08 -2.83
N PRO A 83 6.59 -1.94 -3.98
CA PRO A 83 5.51 -2.86 -4.35
C PRO A 83 5.92 -4.33 -4.40
N HIS A 84 7.21 -4.61 -4.55
CA HIS A 84 7.78 -5.96 -4.58
C HIS A 84 8.38 -6.40 -3.23
N PHE A 85 8.05 -5.71 -2.13
CA PHE A 85 8.65 -6.00 -0.82
C PHE A 85 8.33 -7.44 -0.36
N PHE A 86 7.07 -7.86 -0.51
CA PHE A 86 6.62 -9.22 -0.22
C PHE A 86 6.85 -10.22 -1.35
N GLY A 87 7.76 -9.90 -2.27
CA GLY A 87 8.13 -10.76 -3.39
C GLY A 87 7.63 -10.24 -4.73
N SER A 88 7.96 -10.99 -5.78
CA SER A 88 7.55 -10.63 -7.15
C SER A 88 6.05 -10.82 -7.35
N GLN A 89 5.49 -10.14 -8.35
CA GLN A 89 4.09 -10.32 -8.77
C GLN A 89 3.74 -11.79 -9.03
N ARG A 90 4.67 -12.57 -9.60
CA ARG A 90 4.47 -14.01 -9.83
C ARG A 90 4.31 -14.81 -8.53
N SER A 91 5.04 -14.42 -7.49
CA SER A 91 5.07 -15.05 -6.17
C SER A 91 4.00 -14.52 -5.22
N ALA A 92 3.23 -13.50 -5.61
CA ALA A 92 2.20 -12.89 -4.76
C ALA A 92 1.02 -13.84 -4.47
N LEU A 93 0.92 -14.97 -5.15
CA LEU A 93 -0.15 -15.95 -5.00
C LEU A 93 0.36 -17.38 -5.16
N GLU A 94 0.08 -18.24 -4.19
CA GLU A 94 0.37 -19.69 -4.26
C GLU A 94 -0.84 -20.48 -3.76
N GLY A 95 -1.52 -21.20 -4.65
CA GLY A 95 -2.83 -21.78 -4.33
C GLY A 95 -3.82 -20.69 -3.92
N ASP A 96 -4.42 -20.82 -2.74
CA ASP A 96 -5.34 -19.83 -2.16
C ASP A 96 -4.61 -18.84 -1.21
N LEU A 97 -3.27 -18.84 -1.20
CA LEU A 97 -2.46 -18.06 -0.26
C LEU A 97 -1.93 -16.77 -0.89
N LEU A 98 -2.32 -15.63 -0.33
CA LEU A 98 -1.81 -14.31 -0.71
C LEU A 98 -0.45 -14.05 -0.05
N TYR A 99 0.53 -13.57 -0.82
CA TYR A 99 1.89 -13.24 -0.40
C TYR A 99 2.54 -14.24 0.59
N PRO A 100 2.79 -15.49 0.15
CA PRO A 100 3.45 -16.51 0.99
C PRO A 100 4.76 -16.06 1.65
N GLU A 101 5.52 -15.17 0.99
CA GLU A 101 6.81 -14.68 1.50
C GLU A 101 6.69 -13.57 2.55
N ALA A 102 5.52 -12.99 2.79
CA ALA A 102 5.36 -11.77 3.61
C ALA A 102 5.98 -11.90 5.01
N VAL A 103 5.67 -13.00 5.71
CA VAL A 103 6.21 -13.29 7.05
C VAL A 103 7.73 -13.33 7.04
N GLN A 104 8.32 -14.09 6.11
CA GLN A 104 9.77 -14.26 6.03
C GLN A 104 10.47 -12.92 5.75
N ARG A 105 9.88 -12.07 4.91
CA ARG A 105 10.41 -10.73 4.59
C ARG A 105 10.40 -9.81 5.80
N MET A 106 9.36 -9.86 6.62
CA MET A 106 9.30 -9.05 7.85
C MET A 106 10.28 -9.53 8.92
N GLN A 107 10.46 -10.85 9.05
CA GLN A 107 11.48 -11.41 9.94
C GLN A 107 12.90 -11.00 9.53
N TYR A 108 13.19 -10.99 8.22
CA TYR A 108 14.47 -10.46 7.74
C TYR A 108 14.63 -8.98 8.06
N LEU A 109 13.56 -8.20 7.95
CA LEU A 109 13.62 -6.78 8.26
C LEU A 109 13.90 -6.54 9.75
N GLN A 110 13.28 -7.30 10.67
CA GLN A 110 13.59 -7.25 12.10
C GLN A 110 15.06 -7.63 12.39
N GLN A 111 15.64 -8.55 11.62
CA GLN A 111 17.06 -8.90 11.74
C GLN A 111 18.00 -7.81 11.21
N LEU A 112 17.63 -7.11 10.14
CA LEU A 112 18.42 -5.99 9.61
C LEU A 112 18.34 -4.74 10.48
N PHE A 113 17.20 -4.53 11.14
CA PHE A 113 16.91 -3.33 11.93
C PHE A 113 16.45 -3.68 13.36
N PRO A 114 17.30 -4.36 14.17
CA PRO A 114 16.89 -4.93 15.46
C PRO A 114 16.51 -3.90 16.54
N TYR A 115 16.85 -2.63 16.34
CA TYR A 115 16.59 -1.53 17.28
C TYR A 115 15.60 -0.50 16.74
N ASP A 116 15.07 -0.72 15.54
CA ASP A 116 14.15 0.21 14.90
C ASP A 116 12.71 -0.27 15.01
N GLN A 117 11.79 0.68 15.08
CA GLN A 117 10.36 0.42 15.13
C GLN A 117 9.84 0.29 13.70
N ILE A 118 9.61 -0.95 13.27
CA ILE A 118 9.10 -1.26 11.94
C ILE A 118 7.57 -1.20 11.96
N GLU A 119 7.00 -0.57 10.93
CA GLU A 119 5.55 -0.55 10.69
C GLU A 119 5.24 -0.86 9.23
N ILE A 120 4.14 -1.57 8.98
CA ILE A 120 3.69 -1.94 7.64
C ILE A 120 2.55 -1.01 7.23
N PHE A 121 2.64 -0.50 6.00
CA PHE A 121 1.56 0.20 5.31
C PHE A 121 1.23 -0.54 4.01
N MET A 122 -0.03 -0.89 3.80
CA MET A 122 -0.42 -1.73 2.65
C MET A 122 -1.83 -1.40 2.10
N GLY A 123 -1.91 -1.17 0.79
CA GLY A 123 -3.16 -1.15 0.05
C GLY A 123 -3.66 -2.57 -0.21
N LEU A 124 -4.95 -2.81 0.04
CA LEU A 124 -5.66 -4.05 -0.23
C LEU A 124 -6.62 -3.81 -1.38
N ARG A 125 -6.82 -4.82 -2.22
CA ARG A 125 -7.67 -4.70 -3.40
C ARG A 125 -8.65 -5.85 -3.44
N ASN A 126 -9.88 -5.58 -3.87
CA ASN A 126 -10.88 -6.60 -4.10
C ASN A 126 -10.30 -7.73 -4.97
N PRO A 127 -10.33 -9.01 -4.54
CA PRO A 127 -9.86 -10.15 -5.32
C PRO A 127 -10.43 -10.21 -6.75
N ALA A 128 -11.64 -9.68 -6.97
CA ALA A 128 -12.25 -9.56 -8.28
C ALA A 128 -11.41 -8.74 -9.26
N GLY A 129 -10.86 -7.59 -8.84
CA GLY A 129 -9.97 -6.75 -9.65
C GLY A 129 -8.49 -7.13 -9.49
N PHE A 130 -8.08 -7.60 -8.30
CA PHE A 130 -6.69 -7.96 -8.02
C PHE A 130 -6.20 -9.13 -8.87
N LEU A 131 -6.98 -10.21 -9.01
CA LEU A 131 -6.52 -11.40 -9.74
C LEU A 131 -6.33 -11.16 -11.25
N PRO A 132 -7.27 -10.56 -11.98
CA PRO A 132 -7.05 -10.15 -13.38
C PRO A 132 -5.82 -9.25 -13.52
N ALA A 133 -5.69 -8.22 -12.69
CA ALA A 133 -4.55 -7.31 -12.75
C ALA A 133 -3.21 -8.00 -12.40
N LEU A 134 -3.22 -8.95 -11.46
CA LEU A 134 -2.05 -9.77 -11.12
C LEU A 134 -1.61 -10.65 -12.30
N LEU A 135 -2.56 -11.09 -13.14
CA LEU A 135 -2.35 -12.00 -14.26
C LEU A 135 -2.21 -11.32 -15.63
N GLU A 136 -2.46 -10.02 -15.73
CA GLU A 136 -2.47 -9.25 -16.99
C GLU A 136 -1.22 -9.52 -17.85
N LYS A 137 -0.04 -9.51 -17.22
CA LYS A 137 1.26 -9.73 -17.88
C LYS A 137 1.83 -11.13 -17.65
N ALA A 138 1.04 -12.04 -17.11
CA ALA A 138 1.49 -13.40 -16.80
C ALA A 138 1.56 -14.27 -18.07
N SER A 139 2.42 -15.29 -18.05
CA SER A 139 2.48 -16.25 -19.16
C SER A 139 1.20 -17.09 -19.23
N PRO A 140 0.80 -17.59 -20.42
CA PRO A 140 -0.36 -18.46 -20.55
C PRO A 140 -0.31 -19.70 -19.65
N GLN A 141 0.90 -20.21 -19.38
CA GLN A 141 1.09 -21.31 -18.44
C GLN A 141 0.73 -20.89 -17.01
N ARG A 142 1.21 -19.74 -16.55
CA ARG A 142 0.89 -19.22 -15.21
C ARG A 142 -0.61 -18.99 -15.04
N VAL A 143 -1.28 -18.41 -16.04
CA VAL A 143 -2.74 -18.21 -16.01
C VAL A 143 -3.46 -19.55 -15.85
N ARG A 144 -3.06 -20.58 -16.60
CA ARG A 144 -3.64 -21.93 -16.46
C ARG A 144 -3.39 -22.54 -15.08
N ASP A 145 -2.20 -22.35 -14.52
CA ASP A 145 -1.84 -22.92 -13.22
C ASP A 145 -2.68 -22.26 -12.11
N VAL A 146 -2.77 -20.93 -12.09
CA VAL A 146 -3.62 -20.20 -11.13
C VAL A 146 -5.08 -20.65 -11.24
N ARG A 147 -5.63 -20.75 -12.44
CA ARG A 147 -7.02 -21.23 -12.63
C ARG A 147 -7.28 -22.64 -12.13
N LYS A 148 -6.26 -23.51 -12.11
CA LYS A 148 -6.39 -24.89 -11.63
C LYS A 148 -6.19 -25.01 -10.12
N GLN A 149 -5.37 -24.13 -9.55
CA GLN A 149 -4.86 -24.27 -8.19
C GLN A 149 -5.48 -23.28 -7.20
N THR A 150 -6.10 -22.21 -7.69
CA THR A 150 -6.67 -21.14 -6.87
C THR A 150 -8.19 -21.10 -7.06
N ASN A 151 -8.92 -21.16 -5.95
CA ASN A 151 -10.31 -20.75 -5.90
C ASN A 151 -10.36 -19.27 -5.45
N PRO A 152 -10.78 -18.33 -6.31
CA PRO A 152 -10.81 -16.91 -5.94
C PRO A 152 -11.70 -16.64 -4.72
N ARG A 153 -12.74 -17.46 -4.50
CA ARG A 153 -13.64 -17.35 -3.34
C ARG A 153 -12.98 -17.68 -2.01
N HIS A 154 -11.78 -18.26 -2.00
CA HIS A 154 -11.02 -18.58 -0.80
C HIS A 154 -9.98 -17.51 -0.43
N LEU A 155 -9.71 -16.54 -1.31
CA LEU A 155 -8.71 -15.51 -1.05
C LEU A 155 -9.18 -14.58 0.08
N ARG A 156 -8.37 -14.45 1.11
CA ARG A 156 -8.63 -13.57 2.28
C ARG A 156 -7.37 -12.76 2.57
N TRP A 157 -7.52 -11.44 2.61
CA TRP A 157 -6.48 -10.56 3.13
C TRP A 157 -6.35 -10.71 4.64
N SER A 158 -7.45 -10.94 5.35
CA SER A 158 -7.42 -11.16 6.80
C SER A 158 -6.52 -12.34 7.18
N GLU A 159 -6.55 -13.43 6.42
CA GLU A 159 -5.66 -14.59 6.62
C GLU A 159 -4.17 -14.21 6.52
N MET A 160 -3.81 -13.39 5.54
CA MET A 160 -2.43 -12.90 5.41
C MET A 160 -2.03 -12.00 6.58
N MET A 161 -2.95 -11.14 7.03
CA MET A 161 -2.73 -10.28 8.19
C MET A 161 -2.57 -11.11 9.47
N GLU A 162 -3.39 -12.14 9.69
CA GLU A 162 -3.26 -13.05 10.83
C GLU A 162 -1.91 -13.76 10.84
N ARG A 163 -1.44 -14.27 9.70
CA ARG A 163 -0.10 -14.86 9.57
C ARG A 163 0.99 -13.88 9.96
N LEU A 164 0.92 -12.63 9.51
CA LEU A 164 1.85 -11.57 9.88
C LEU A 164 1.79 -11.29 11.38
N ARG A 165 0.60 -11.05 11.93
CA ARG A 165 0.41 -10.71 13.35
C ARG A 165 0.83 -11.85 14.27
N GLN A 166 0.67 -13.11 13.87
CA GLN A 166 1.13 -14.27 14.62
C GLN A 166 2.66 -14.37 14.64
N ALA A 167 3.32 -14.11 13.50
CA ALA A 167 4.76 -14.31 13.36
C ALA A 167 5.60 -13.10 13.80
N VAL A 168 5.07 -11.89 13.65
CA VAL A 168 5.72 -10.61 13.99
C VAL A 168 4.78 -9.69 14.78
N PRO A 169 4.34 -10.09 15.99
CA PRO A 169 3.30 -9.42 16.76
C PRO A 169 3.64 -7.98 17.19
N ASP A 170 4.91 -7.58 17.14
CA ASP A 170 5.31 -6.22 17.53
C ASP A 170 5.23 -5.21 16.38
N ILE A 171 5.02 -5.67 15.13
CA ILE A 171 4.95 -4.80 13.95
C ILE A 171 3.50 -4.33 13.74
N ALA A 172 3.26 -3.03 13.95
CA ALA A 172 1.96 -2.44 13.63
C ALA A 172 1.68 -2.50 12.13
N ILE A 173 0.42 -2.75 11.76
CA ILE A 173 0.00 -2.85 10.37
C ILE A 173 -1.13 -1.85 10.13
N THR A 174 -0.94 -0.97 9.17
CA THR A 174 -1.96 -0.02 8.69
C THR A 174 -2.31 -0.36 7.26
N VAL A 175 -3.61 -0.51 6.98
CA VAL A 175 -4.09 -0.89 5.65
C VAL A 175 -5.23 0.00 5.19
N TRP A 176 -5.52 -0.05 3.89
CA TRP A 176 -6.66 0.63 3.28
C TRP A 176 -7.17 -0.18 2.09
N CYS A 177 -8.43 0.03 1.74
CA CYS A 177 -8.97 -0.47 0.47
C CYS A 177 -8.48 0.44 -0.68
N TYR A 178 -8.00 -0.17 -1.75
CA TYR A 178 -7.55 0.49 -2.97
C TYR A 178 -8.69 1.29 -3.60
N GLU A 179 -9.90 0.75 -3.54
CA GLU A 179 -11.13 1.34 -4.06
C GLU A 179 -11.47 2.67 -3.36
N ASP A 180 -11.13 2.78 -2.07
CA ASP A 180 -11.37 3.97 -1.25
C ASP A 180 -10.23 5.00 -1.33
N MET A 181 -9.08 4.60 -1.86
CA MET A 181 -7.83 5.36 -1.83
C MET A 181 -7.98 6.81 -2.32
N PRO A 182 -8.75 7.14 -3.38
CA PRO A 182 -8.95 8.53 -3.79
C PRO A 182 -9.53 9.43 -2.68
N MET A 183 -10.35 8.89 -1.77
CA MET A 183 -10.97 9.66 -0.68
C MET A 183 -10.06 9.83 0.53
N ILE A 184 -9.09 8.93 0.72
CA ILE A 184 -8.23 8.87 1.92
C ILE A 184 -6.74 9.11 1.60
N TRP A 185 -6.41 9.47 0.36
CA TRP A 185 -5.04 9.65 -0.12
C TRP A 185 -4.19 10.59 0.75
N GLY A 186 -4.73 11.75 1.08
CA GLY A 186 -4.06 12.72 1.94
C GLY A 186 -3.74 12.14 3.31
N GLN A 187 -4.66 11.40 3.91
CA GLN A 187 -4.43 10.75 5.19
C GLN A 187 -3.35 9.68 5.09
N ILE A 188 -3.39 8.80 4.08
CA ILE A 188 -2.39 7.74 3.91
C ILE A 188 -0.98 8.35 3.90
N LEU A 189 -0.79 9.42 3.11
CA LEU A 189 0.50 10.11 3.01
C LEU A 189 0.93 10.75 4.33
N ARG A 190 -0.01 11.33 5.11
CA ARG A 190 0.27 11.90 6.44
C ARG A 190 0.63 10.84 7.46
N ASP A 191 -0.14 9.76 7.54
CA ASP A 191 0.08 8.68 8.49
C ASP A 191 1.42 7.99 8.22
N MET A 192 1.79 7.84 6.94
CA MET A 192 3.12 7.35 6.53
C MET A 192 4.24 8.32 6.85
N ALA A 193 4.04 9.63 6.67
CA ALA A 193 5.05 10.64 7.00
C ALA A 193 5.11 10.95 8.51
N GLY A 194 4.08 10.64 9.29
CA GLY A 194 4.02 10.95 10.72
C GLY A 194 3.78 12.42 11.02
N ILE A 195 3.11 13.12 10.10
CA ILE A 195 2.81 14.55 10.22
C ILE A 195 1.36 14.77 10.66
N GLU A 196 1.05 15.97 11.15
CA GLU A 196 -0.27 16.26 11.70
C GLU A 196 -1.38 16.16 10.63
N PRO A 197 -2.60 15.72 11.00
CA PRO A 197 -3.70 15.50 10.05
C PRO A 197 -4.08 16.71 9.18
N HIS A 198 -3.77 17.92 9.64
CA HIS A 198 -4.12 19.19 9.01
C HIS A 198 -2.93 19.87 8.31
N GLU A 199 -1.73 19.28 8.38
CA GLU A 199 -0.58 19.81 7.66
C GLU A 199 -0.84 19.81 6.16
N ARG A 200 -0.30 20.79 5.43
CA ARG A 200 -0.49 20.84 3.98
C ARG A 200 0.36 19.77 3.31
N LEU A 201 -0.14 19.24 2.20
CA LEU A 201 0.58 18.24 1.42
C LEU A 201 0.39 18.53 -0.06
N GLU A 202 1.51 18.61 -0.76
CA GLU A 202 1.50 18.69 -2.22
C GLU A 202 1.02 17.36 -2.80
N GLY A 203 0.01 17.43 -3.67
CA GLY A 203 -0.56 16.26 -4.32
C GLY A 203 -1.66 15.53 -3.54
N GLU A 204 -2.23 16.15 -2.49
CA GLU A 204 -3.39 15.62 -1.73
C GLU A 204 -4.56 15.18 -2.63
N LEU A 205 -4.75 15.83 -3.78
CA LEU A 205 -5.85 15.56 -4.71
C LEU A 205 -5.42 14.79 -5.97
N ASP A 206 -4.19 14.27 -6.02
CA ASP A 206 -3.64 13.67 -7.24
C ASP A 206 -4.45 12.47 -7.74
N LEU A 207 -4.99 11.65 -6.83
CA LEU A 207 -5.85 10.53 -7.20
C LEU A 207 -7.25 10.98 -7.62
N LEU A 208 -7.85 11.93 -6.90
CA LEU A 208 -9.14 12.49 -7.30
C LEU A 208 -9.05 13.15 -8.68
N ALA A 209 -7.93 13.79 -8.99
CA ALA A 209 -7.69 14.41 -10.29
C ALA A 209 -7.61 13.41 -11.45
N THR A 210 -7.39 12.10 -11.20
CA THR A 210 -7.39 11.10 -12.28
C THR A 210 -8.77 10.50 -12.55
N ILE A 211 -9.72 10.64 -11.63
CA ILE A 211 -11.06 10.05 -11.73
C ILE A 211 -12.18 11.10 -11.81
N LEU A 212 -11.86 12.38 -11.61
CA LEU A 212 -12.78 13.50 -11.82
C LEU A 212 -12.51 14.16 -13.18
N SER A 213 -13.57 14.68 -13.80
CA SER A 213 -13.45 15.58 -14.95
C SER A 213 -12.66 16.86 -14.61
N ASP A 214 -12.09 17.50 -15.64
CA ASP A 214 -11.35 18.76 -15.51
C ASP A 214 -12.17 19.87 -14.81
N GLU A 215 -13.47 19.94 -15.11
CA GLU A 215 -14.42 20.83 -14.45
C GLU A 215 -14.58 20.47 -12.96
N GLY A 216 -14.75 19.17 -12.67
CA GLY A 216 -14.89 18.63 -11.32
C GLY A 216 -13.69 18.99 -10.43
N ILE A 217 -12.47 18.68 -10.88
CA ILE A 217 -11.26 18.95 -10.08
C ILE A 217 -11.00 20.45 -9.88
N THR A 218 -11.30 21.28 -10.89
CA THR A 218 -11.17 22.74 -10.79
C THR A 218 -12.12 23.30 -9.73
N ARG A 219 -13.38 22.84 -9.73
CA ARG A 219 -14.38 23.24 -8.74
C ARG A 219 -14.05 22.71 -7.36
N LEU A 220 -13.55 21.48 -7.24
CA LEU A 220 -13.14 20.90 -5.97
C LEU A 220 -12.03 21.73 -5.31
N ARG A 221 -10.96 22.04 -6.06
CA ARG A 221 -9.86 22.90 -5.59
C ARG A 221 -10.37 24.27 -5.13
N THR A 222 -11.25 24.89 -5.90
CA THR A 222 -11.85 26.19 -5.56
C THR A 222 -12.66 26.10 -4.26
N TYR A 223 -13.46 25.04 -4.11
CA TYR A 223 -14.28 24.81 -2.92
C TYR A 223 -13.43 24.64 -1.66
N LEU A 224 -12.39 23.79 -1.72
CA LEU A 224 -11.48 23.55 -0.58
C LEU A 224 -10.68 24.81 -0.23
N ALA A 225 -10.24 25.59 -1.21
CA ALA A 225 -9.54 26.85 -0.97
C ALA A 225 -10.44 27.89 -0.26
N ALA A 226 -11.74 27.89 -0.55
CA ALA A 226 -12.72 28.74 0.12
C ALA A 226 -13.11 28.25 1.52
N HIS A 227 -12.88 26.98 1.84
CA HIS A 227 -13.24 26.33 3.11
C HIS A 227 -12.02 25.60 3.71
N GLY A 228 -10.97 26.37 4.03
CA GLY A 228 -9.69 25.82 4.49
C GLY A 228 -9.68 25.25 5.91
N ASP A 229 -10.79 25.36 6.64
CA ASP A 229 -10.99 24.91 8.02
C ASP A 229 -11.78 23.59 8.14
N LEU A 230 -12.10 22.95 7.00
CA LEU A 230 -12.76 21.65 6.99
C LEU A 230 -11.91 20.57 7.66
N SER A 231 -12.51 19.86 8.61
CA SER A 231 -11.96 18.60 9.12
C SER A 231 -11.85 17.54 8.01
N GLU A 232 -11.00 16.53 8.21
CA GLU A 232 -10.83 15.42 7.26
C GLU A 232 -12.15 14.71 6.95
N ILE A 233 -13.00 14.46 7.96
CA ILE A 233 -14.34 13.86 7.75
C ILE A 233 -15.22 14.74 6.84
N GLN A 234 -15.15 16.06 6.99
CA GLN A 234 -15.89 16.97 6.13
C GLN A 234 -15.33 16.99 4.70
N LYS A 235 -14.00 16.98 4.54
CA LYS A 235 -13.37 16.88 3.21
C LYS A 235 -13.80 15.62 2.48
N ARG A 236 -13.84 14.47 3.16
CA ARG A 236 -14.29 13.20 2.55
C ARG A 236 -15.74 13.25 2.08
N ARG A 237 -16.64 13.89 2.84
CA ARG A 237 -18.03 14.13 2.39
C ARG A 237 -18.08 15.01 1.15
N VAL A 238 -17.19 16.00 1.06
CA VAL A 238 -17.04 16.82 -0.15
C VAL A 238 -16.54 15.96 -1.31
N TYR A 239 -15.51 15.13 -1.11
CA TYR A 239 -14.98 14.24 -2.14
C TYR A 239 -16.07 13.30 -2.69
N ALA A 240 -16.85 12.67 -1.81
CA ALA A 240 -17.97 11.82 -2.20
C ALA A 240 -19.02 12.59 -3.06
N ALA A 241 -19.40 13.80 -2.65
CA ALA A 241 -20.34 14.63 -3.41
C ALA A 241 -19.80 15.08 -4.77
N PHE A 242 -18.49 15.26 -4.88
CA PHE A 242 -17.84 15.60 -6.15
C PHE A 242 -17.71 14.40 -7.08
N LEU A 243 -17.40 13.21 -6.53
CA LEU A 243 -17.37 11.96 -7.29
C LEU A 243 -18.74 11.64 -7.87
N ASP A 244 -19.80 11.73 -7.08
CA ASP A 244 -21.19 11.52 -7.52
C ASP A 244 -21.59 12.38 -8.73
N LYS A 245 -21.03 13.60 -8.84
CA LYS A 245 -21.42 14.57 -9.86
C LYS A 245 -20.46 14.68 -11.05
N PHE A 246 -19.17 14.45 -10.82
CA PHE A 246 -18.12 14.80 -11.79
C PHE A 246 -17.15 13.67 -12.08
N ALA A 247 -17.39 12.46 -11.57
CA ALA A 247 -16.54 11.32 -11.89
C ALA A 247 -16.59 10.98 -13.38
N LEU A 248 -15.46 10.47 -13.87
CA LEU A 248 -15.32 9.89 -15.20
C LEU A 248 -15.73 8.43 -15.10
N GLU A 249 -16.86 8.04 -15.71
CA GLU A 249 -17.40 6.67 -15.65
C GLU A 249 -16.34 5.63 -16.08
N ASP A 250 -15.67 5.86 -17.22
CA ASP A 250 -14.58 5.01 -17.73
C ASP A 250 -13.37 4.89 -16.79
N ALA A 251 -13.17 5.82 -15.85
CA ALA A 251 -12.08 5.76 -14.88
C ALA A 251 -12.47 5.05 -13.58
N LEU A 252 -13.77 4.85 -13.35
CA LEU A 252 -14.31 4.10 -12.21
C LEU A 252 -14.58 2.64 -12.56
N GLU A 253 -14.95 2.36 -13.82
CA GLU A 253 -15.14 1.01 -14.32
C GLU A 253 -13.82 0.39 -14.76
N GLU A 254 -13.53 -0.81 -14.26
CA GLU A 254 -12.37 -1.59 -14.67
C GLU A 254 -12.79 -2.72 -15.61
N GLU A 255 -12.18 -2.79 -16.80
CA GLU A 255 -12.36 -3.92 -17.70
C GLU A 255 -11.59 -5.16 -17.19
N LEU A 256 -12.33 -6.16 -16.71
CA LEU A 256 -11.76 -7.42 -16.23
C LEU A 256 -11.68 -8.47 -17.35
N ASP A 257 -10.63 -8.44 -18.16
CA ASP A 257 -10.42 -9.41 -19.24
C ASP A 257 -9.74 -10.71 -18.74
N LEU A 258 -10.47 -11.52 -17.97
CA LEU A 258 -10.02 -12.83 -17.54
C LEU A 258 -11.10 -13.89 -17.77
N ALA A 259 -10.93 -14.77 -18.76
CA ALA A 259 -11.95 -15.78 -19.10
C ALA A 259 -12.47 -16.57 -17.87
N GLY A 260 -13.80 -16.54 -17.66
CA GLY A 260 -14.45 -17.12 -16.48
C GLY A 260 -14.78 -16.11 -15.37
N TRP A 261 -14.36 -14.84 -15.50
CA TRP A 261 -14.86 -13.72 -14.70
C TRP A 261 -16.21 -13.28 -15.25
N THR A 262 -17.27 -13.80 -14.65
CA THR A 262 -18.65 -13.35 -14.89
C THR A 262 -19.02 -12.27 -13.89
N ASP A 263 -20.03 -11.46 -14.21
CA ASP A 263 -20.56 -10.43 -13.29
C ASP A 263 -20.99 -11.06 -11.95
N GLU A 264 -21.62 -12.23 -11.97
CA GLU A 264 -21.98 -13.00 -10.77
C GLU A 264 -20.76 -13.39 -9.93
N LEU A 265 -19.63 -13.77 -10.56
CA LEU A 265 -18.40 -14.05 -9.82
C LEU A 265 -17.82 -12.77 -9.21
N VAL A 266 -17.88 -11.65 -9.93
CA VAL A 266 -17.39 -10.35 -9.43
C VAL A 266 -18.21 -9.91 -8.22
N GLU A 267 -19.53 -10.04 -8.28
CA GLU A 267 -20.44 -9.74 -7.16
C GLU A 267 -20.14 -10.64 -5.95
N ASP A 268 -20.05 -11.96 -6.16
CA ASP A 268 -19.68 -12.93 -5.11
C ASP A 268 -18.35 -12.56 -4.42
N LEU A 269 -17.32 -12.25 -5.21
CA LEU A 269 -15.99 -11.92 -4.68
C LEU A 269 -15.98 -10.58 -3.95
N THR A 270 -16.82 -9.64 -4.38
CA THR A 270 -16.98 -8.35 -3.72
C THR A 270 -17.64 -8.51 -2.35
N GLU A 271 -18.73 -9.29 -2.26
CA GLU A 271 -19.35 -9.58 -0.96
C GLU A 271 -18.38 -10.29 -0.01
N ILE A 272 -17.63 -11.26 -0.53
CA ILE A 272 -16.58 -11.96 0.23
C ILE A 272 -15.51 -10.99 0.74
N TYR A 273 -15.06 -10.05 -0.11
CA TYR A 273 -14.05 -9.05 0.25
C TYR A 273 -14.55 -8.10 1.33
N ASP A 274 -15.78 -7.62 1.22
CA ASP A 274 -16.40 -6.75 2.23
C ASP A 274 -16.50 -7.46 3.58
N GLN A 275 -16.95 -8.72 3.59
CA GLN A 275 -16.97 -9.56 4.79
C GLN A 275 -15.56 -9.75 5.38
N ASP A 276 -14.56 -9.93 4.53
CA ASP A 276 -13.16 -10.06 4.94
C ASP A 276 -12.63 -8.77 5.59
N MET A 277 -13.00 -7.59 5.08
CA MET A 277 -12.61 -6.30 5.67
C MET A 277 -13.20 -6.12 7.07
N TYR A 278 -14.46 -6.52 7.30
CA TYR A 278 -15.04 -6.52 8.65
C TYR A 278 -14.32 -7.47 9.62
N HIS A 279 -13.80 -8.59 9.12
CA HIS A 279 -12.98 -9.50 9.92
C HIS A 279 -11.61 -8.89 10.22
N LEU A 280 -10.96 -8.33 9.19
CA LEU A 280 -9.64 -7.73 9.26
C LEU A 280 -9.56 -6.60 10.30
N GLN A 281 -10.58 -5.75 10.39
CA GLN A 281 -10.66 -4.67 11.40
C GLN A 281 -10.62 -5.16 12.85
N ARG A 282 -10.93 -6.44 13.10
CA ARG A 282 -10.95 -7.03 14.45
C ARG A 282 -9.61 -7.65 14.84
N ILE A 283 -8.66 -7.74 13.92
CA ILE A 283 -7.34 -8.33 14.18
C ILE A 283 -6.51 -7.35 15.03
N PRO A 284 -6.05 -7.75 16.24
CA PRO A 284 -5.26 -6.86 17.09
C PRO A 284 -3.94 -6.43 16.42
N GLY A 285 -3.66 -5.13 16.43
CA GLY A 285 -2.48 -4.53 15.81
C GLY A 285 -2.61 -4.28 14.31
N VAL A 286 -3.80 -4.46 13.74
CA VAL A 286 -4.16 -4.04 12.39
C VAL A 286 -5.11 -2.85 12.46
N THR A 287 -4.81 -1.79 11.71
CA THR A 287 -5.63 -0.58 11.59
C THR A 287 -6.10 -0.45 10.15
N LEU A 288 -7.42 -0.36 9.93
CA LEU A 288 -7.97 -0.02 8.61
C LEU A 288 -8.24 1.50 8.54
N ILE A 289 -7.63 2.17 7.58
CA ILE A 289 -8.02 3.52 7.16
C ILE A 289 -9.24 3.37 6.25
N ALA A 290 -10.38 3.88 6.72
CA ALA A 290 -11.63 3.89 5.98
C ALA A 290 -12.09 5.33 5.69
N PRO A 291 -12.89 5.56 4.62
CA PRO A 291 -13.53 6.84 4.31
C PRO A 291 -14.43 7.39 5.42
#